data_AF-A0A270PM01-F1
#
_entry.id   AF-A0A270PM01-F1
#
_cell.length_a   1.000
_cell.length_b   1.000
_cell.length_c   1.000
_cell.angle_alpha   90.00
_cell.angle_beta   90.00
_cell.angle_gamma   90.00
#
_symmetry.space_group_name_H-M   'P 1'
#
loop_
_entity.id
_entity.type
_entity.pdbx_description
1 polymer ?
#
loop_
_entity_poly.entity_id
_entity_poly.type
_entity_poly.pdbx_seq_one_letter_code
_entity_poly.pdbx_strand_id
1 'polypeptide(L)'
;MNICTGWLHGTPSTINQWTLTGRGVLKGRSPLHKGLFFTRNREFAVGSAGGPDASPNVYQATLKPGAHVLDISDPGVTCTPQESERLRQLVVSRRPGKGNIQAEYQPYWEGGWRTGEIMKYAVRPGDLQMAQMAHLALYQRETAAGLLAWNLLQQTTRDCIEDIVDASIAAGYQAVAGNERQYGVTYPILIVLDPNILSSPVKV
;
A
#
# COMPACT_ATOMS: atom_id res chain seq x y z
N MET A 1 -6.59 -4.26 18.51
CA MET A 1 -7.14 -3.00 17.97
C MET A 1 -8.49 -3.30 17.31
N ASN A 2 -9.52 -2.47 17.43
CA ASN A 2 -10.79 -2.72 16.70
C ASN A 2 -10.58 -2.36 15.21
N ILE A 3 -10.41 -3.36 14.35
CA ILE A 3 -10.17 -3.18 12.92
C ILE A 3 -11.39 -2.61 12.17
N CYS A 4 -12.60 -2.63 12.74
CA CYS A 4 -13.81 -2.33 11.99
C CYS A 4 -14.10 -0.85 11.80
N THR A 5 -13.47 0.06 12.54
CA THR A 5 -13.85 1.49 12.55
C THR A 5 -12.65 2.42 12.43
N GLY A 6 -12.94 3.70 12.12
CA GLY A 6 -11.96 4.78 12.13
C GLY A 6 -11.06 4.84 10.89
N TRP A 7 -11.52 4.32 9.76
CA TRP A 7 -10.76 4.36 8.50
C TRP A 7 -11.07 5.61 7.71
N LEU A 8 -10.02 6.31 7.29
CA LEU A 8 -10.05 7.57 6.57
C LEU A 8 -9.41 7.39 5.20
N HIS A 9 -10.07 7.91 4.17
CA HIS A 9 -9.58 7.95 2.81
C HIS A 9 -9.44 9.41 2.37
N GLY A 10 -8.22 9.80 2.02
CA GLY A 10 -7.93 11.08 1.40
C GLY A 10 -8.07 11.02 -0.11
N THR A 11 -8.78 11.96 -0.71
CA THR A 11 -8.90 12.07 -2.16
C THR A 11 -9.11 13.52 -2.61
N PRO A 12 -8.58 13.92 -3.78
CA PRO A 12 -8.90 15.23 -4.35
C PRO A 12 -10.34 15.30 -4.90
N SER A 13 -11.01 14.15 -5.04
CA SER A 13 -12.34 14.06 -5.67
C SER A 13 -13.46 14.01 -4.65
N THR A 14 -14.62 14.54 -5.02
CA THR A 14 -15.86 14.23 -4.27
C THR A 14 -16.34 12.84 -4.68
N ILE A 15 -16.63 11.99 -3.70
CA ILE A 15 -17.17 10.65 -3.93
C ILE A 15 -18.52 10.49 -3.22
N ASN A 16 -19.42 9.74 -3.86
CA ASN A 16 -20.72 9.34 -3.30
C ASN A 16 -20.83 7.82 -3.10
N GLN A 17 -19.88 7.05 -3.63
CA GLN A 17 -19.79 5.60 -3.49
C GLN A 17 -18.31 5.16 -3.52
N TRP A 18 -18.02 4.05 -2.85
CA TRP A 18 -16.75 3.36 -2.99
C TRP A 18 -16.77 2.52 -4.27
N THR A 19 -15.83 2.75 -5.18
CA THR A 19 -15.75 1.97 -6.42
C THR A 19 -14.32 1.58 -6.77
N LEU A 20 -14.17 0.34 -7.24
CA LEU A 20 -12.97 -0.15 -7.92
C LEU A 20 -13.11 -0.13 -9.45
N THR A 21 -14.31 0.06 -9.99
CA THR A 21 -14.59 0.03 -11.44
C THR A 21 -14.25 1.36 -12.14
N GLY A 22 -13.97 1.31 -13.44
CA GLY A 22 -13.73 2.51 -14.27
C GLY A 22 -12.29 3.03 -14.30
N ARG A 23 -11.31 2.27 -13.78
CA ARG A 23 -9.90 2.68 -13.71
C ARG A 23 -9.19 2.44 -15.05
N GLY A 24 -9.56 3.25 -16.05
CA GLY A 24 -8.76 3.45 -17.25
C GLY A 24 -7.37 4.00 -16.92
N VAL A 25 -6.49 4.04 -17.92
CA VAL A 25 -5.12 4.52 -17.74
C VAL A 25 -5.13 6.00 -17.30
N LEU A 26 -4.23 6.32 -16.34
CA LEU A 26 -3.53 7.59 -16.09
C LEU A 26 -3.92 8.44 -14.86
N LYS A 27 -2.95 8.56 -13.95
CA LYS A 27 -2.39 9.86 -13.52
C LYS A 27 -0.89 9.84 -13.86
N GLY A 28 -0.42 10.70 -14.77
CA GLY A 28 1.02 10.86 -15.03
C GLY A 28 1.79 9.61 -15.48
N ARG A 29 1.20 8.76 -16.33
CA ARG A 29 1.71 7.44 -16.80
C ARG A 29 1.50 6.25 -15.87
N SER A 30 1.05 6.43 -14.62
CA SER A 30 0.75 5.30 -13.72
C SER A 30 -0.77 5.10 -13.55
N PRO A 31 -1.30 3.86 -13.63
CA PRO A 31 -2.72 3.57 -13.38
C PRO A 31 -3.07 3.78 -11.89
N LEU A 32 -4.34 3.98 -11.53
CA LEU A 32 -4.80 3.98 -10.12
C LEU A 32 -4.59 2.60 -9.47
N HIS A 33 -4.56 2.52 -8.13
CA HIS A 33 -4.31 1.24 -7.46
C HIS A 33 -5.47 0.26 -7.70
N LYS A 34 -5.28 -1.05 -7.60
CA LYS A 34 -6.39 -2.02 -7.66
C LYS A 34 -7.20 -2.09 -6.36
N GLY A 35 -6.64 -1.61 -5.25
CA GLY A 35 -7.33 -1.46 -3.96
C GLY A 35 -7.80 -0.03 -3.65
N LEU A 36 -8.61 0.12 -2.61
CA LEU A 36 -8.86 1.38 -1.91
C LEU A 36 -7.99 1.43 -0.65
N PHE A 37 -7.28 2.52 -0.44
CA PHE A 37 -6.34 2.67 0.66
C PHE A 37 -6.92 3.62 1.69
N PHE A 38 -6.89 3.19 2.95
CA PHE A 38 -7.35 3.96 4.09
C PHE A 38 -6.26 3.99 5.15
N THR A 39 -6.33 4.99 6.02
CA THR A 39 -5.50 5.09 7.22
C THR A 39 -6.36 5.46 8.42
N ARG A 40 -5.81 5.36 9.63
CA ARG A 40 -6.44 5.91 10.84
C ARG A 40 -5.95 7.30 11.20
N ASN A 41 -4.90 7.77 10.52
CA ASN A 41 -4.30 9.07 10.81
C ASN A 41 -4.89 10.15 9.88
N ARG A 42 -5.50 11.17 10.48
CA ARG A 42 -6.16 12.25 9.73
C ARG A 42 -5.17 13.09 8.93
N GLU A 43 -4.00 13.42 9.49
CA GLU A 43 -2.98 14.20 8.80
C GLU A 43 -2.47 13.46 7.55
N PHE A 44 -2.25 12.14 7.67
CA PHE A 44 -1.84 11.31 6.56
C PHE A 44 -2.93 11.19 5.49
N ALA A 45 -4.20 11.07 5.89
CA ALA A 45 -5.33 11.10 4.95
C ALA A 45 -5.41 12.46 4.22
N VAL A 46 -5.28 13.58 4.92
CA VAL A 46 -5.26 14.92 4.32
C VAL A 46 -4.10 15.06 3.33
N GLY A 47 -2.89 14.66 3.71
CA GLY A 47 -1.71 14.71 2.85
C GLY A 47 -1.84 13.82 1.60
N SER A 48 -2.61 12.74 1.67
CA SER A 48 -2.90 11.86 0.53
C SER A 48 -3.94 12.44 -0.43
N ALA A 49 -4.77 13.39 0.02
CA ALA A 49 -5.83 13.98 -0.77
C ALA A 49 -5.33 14.98 -1.84
N GLY A 50 -4.06 15.40 -1.82
CA GLY A 50 -3.47 16.24 -2.85
C GLY A 50 -2.34 17.13 -2.35
N GLY A 51 -1.73 17.87 -3.29
CA GLY A 51 -0.69 18.86 -2.98
C GLY A 51 -1.25 20.13 -2.32
N PRO A 52 -0.39 21.13 -2.03
CA PRO A 52 -0.72 22.30 -1.23
C PRO A 52 -1.92 23.13 -1.73
N ASP A 53 -2.24 23.05 -3.03
CA ASP A 53 -3.34 23.80 -3.65
C ASP A 53 -4.66 23.00 -3.77
N ALA A 54 -4.69 21.76 -3.29
CA ALA A 54 -5.90 20.94 -3.31
C ALA A 54 -6.81 21.28 -2.13
N SER A 55 -8.14 21.32 -2.35
CA SER A 55 -9.11 21.23 -1.26
C SER A 55 -9.28 19.77 -0.86
N PRO A 56 -8.63 19.30 0.23
CA PRO A 56 -8.57 17.89 0.53
C PRO A 56 -9.97 17.39 0.93
N ASN A 57 -10.45 16.33 0.28
CA ASN A 57 -11.62 15.62 0.78
C ASN A 57 -11.15 14.42 1.59
N VAL A 58 -11.61 14.34 2.83
CA VAL A 58 -11.41 13.17 3.68
C VAL A 58 -12.76 12.51 3.87
N TYR A 59 -12.80 11.21 3.64
CA TYR A 59 -13.98 10.39 3.83
C TYR A 59 -13.71 9.31 4.86
N GLN A 60 -14.65 9.11 5.76
CA GLN A 60 -14.64 8.03 6.74
C GLN A 60 -15.43 6.82 6.22
N ALA A 61 -14.94 5.63 6.55
CA ALA A 61 -15.65 4.37 6.36
C ALA A 61 -15.49 3.45 7.58
N THR A 62 -16.43 2.52 7.73
CA THR A 62 -16.33 1.38 8.62
C THR A 62 -16.41 0.09 7.81
N LEU A 63 -15.73 -0.96 8.29
CA LEU A 63 -15.90 -2.30 7.78
C LEU A 63 -17.19 -2.90 8.34
N LYS A 64 -17.98 -3.53 7.48
CA LYS A 64 -19.17 -4.30 7.85
C LYS A 64 -18.75 -5.52 8.68
N PRO A 65 -19.55 -5.90 9.69
CA PRO A 65 -19.33 -7.15 10.42
C PRO A 65 -19.25 -8.35 9.47
N GLY A 66 -18.34 -9.28 9.76
CA GLY A 66 -18.15 -10.51 8.97
C GLY A 66 -17.28 -10.36 7.72
N ALA A 67 -16.74 -9.17 7.44
CA ALA A 67 -15.75 -8.99 6.38
C ALA A 67 -14.52 -9.87 6.61
N HIS A 68 -14.06 -10.57 5.58
CA HIS A 68 -12.86 -11.40 5.66
C HIS A 68 -11.61 -10.53 5.51
N VAL A 69 -11.01 -10.15 6.64
CA VAL A 69 -9.88 -9.22 6.69
C VAL A 69 -8.67 -9.88 7.33
N LEU A 70 -7.52 -9.78 6.68
CA LEU A 70 -6.24 -10.16 7.27
C LEU A 70 -5.61 -8.94 7.94
N ASP A 71 -5.41 -8.98 9.26
CA ASP A 71 -4.58 -8.01 9.96
C ASP A 71 -3.13 -8.53 10.03
N ILE A 72 -2.30 -8.10 9.07
CA ILE A 72 -0.89 -8.49 8.98
C ILE A 72 0.04 -7.41 9.58
N SER A 73 -0.48 -6.46 10.36
CA SER A 73 0.30 -5.35 10.92
C SER A 73 1.43 -5.80 11.87
N ASP A 74 1.28 -6.94 12.55
CA ASP A 74 2.36 -7.60 13.30
C ASP A 74 2.24 -9.13 13.17
N PRO A 75 2.85 -9.74 12.14
CA PRO A 75 2.71 -11.18 11.89
C PRO A 75 3.14 -12.03 13.08
N GLY A 76 2.33 -13.04 13.42
CA GLY A 76 2.50 -13.85 14.64
C GLY A 76 1.82 -13.27 15.87
N VAL A 77 1.37 -12.00 15.83
CA VAL A 77 0.58 -11.34 16.87
C VAL A 77 -0.83 -11.03 16.38
N THR A 78 -0.98 -10.41 15.21
CA THR A 78 -2.28 -9.99 14.66
C THR A 78 -2.88 -10.99 13.66
N CYS A 79 -2.04 -11.81 13.04
CA CYS A 79 -2.45 -12.97 12.24
C CYS A 79 -1.58 -14.18 12.58
N THR A 80 -2.04 -15.38 12.19
CA THR A 80 -1.23 -16.59 12.35
C THR A 80 0.01 -16.54 11.45
N PRO A 81 1.13 -17.20 11.84
CA PRO A 81 2.29 -17.34 10.97
C PRO A 81 1.95 -17.98 9.62
N GLN A 82 1.00 -18.92 9.60
CA GLN A 82 0.57 -19.62 8.39
C GLN A 82 -0.17 -18.69 7.42
N GLU A 83 -1.03 -17.80 7.91
CA GLU A 83 -1.71 -16.80 7.05
C GLU A 83 -0.71 -15.81 6.45
N SER A 84 0.22 -15.31 7.27
CA SER A 84 1.29 -14.41 6.81
C SER A 84 2.15 -15.06 5.73
N GLU A 85 2.61 -16.30 5.98
CA GLU A 85 3.46 -17.04 5.04
C GLU A 85 2.71 -17.39 3.76
N ARG A 86 1.43 -17.79 3.85
CA ARG A 86 0.61 -18.05 2.68
C ARG A 86 0.50 -16.82 1.79
N LEU A 87 0.27 -15.64 2.37
CA LEU A 87 0.21 -14.40 1.61
C LEU A 87 1.59 -14.06 1.00
N ARG A 88 2.68 -14.19 1.77
CA ARG A 88 4.04 -13.94 1.28
C ARG A 88 4.40 -14.81 0.07
N GLN A 89 4.09 -16.11 0.12
CA GLN A 89 4.32 -17.06 -0.99
C GLN A 89 3.54 -16.67 -2.25
N LEU A 90 2.33 -16.12 -2.09
CA LEU A 90 1.58 -15.57 -3.21
C LEU A 90 2.25 -14.30 -3.76
N VAL A 91 2.71 -13.38 -2.91
CA VAL A 91 3.39 -12.16 -3.39
C VAL A 91 4.69 -12.48 -4.12
N VAL A 92 5.56 -13.33 -3.55
CA VAL A 92 6.87 -13.65 -4.14
C VAL A 92 6.77 -14.45 -5.45
N SER A 93 5.63 -15.11 -5.71
CA SER A 93 5.39 -15.81 -6.98
C SER A 93 4.96 -14.87 -8.12
N ARG A 94 4.73 -13.58 -7.84
CA ARG A 94 4.35 -12.54 -8.82
C ARG A 94 5.53 -11.63 -9.18
N ARG A 95 5.39 -10.80 -10.22
CA ARG A 95 6.40 -9.78 -10.59
C ARG A 95 5.77 -8.40 -10.40
N PRO A 96 6.46 -7.45 -9.74
CA PRO A 96 7.87 -7.46 -9.32
C PRO A 96 8.19 -8.17 -7.98
N GLY A 97 7.22 -8.76 -7.27
CA GLY A 97 7.41 -9.40 -5.96
C GLY A 97 8.57 -10.40 -5.89
N LYS A 98 8.81 -11.15 -6.97
CA LYS A 98 9.94 -12.07 -7.18
C LYS A 98 11.32 -11.40 -7.15
N GLY A 99 11.40 -10.07 -7.17
CA GLY A 99 12.63 -9.27 -7.12
C GLY A 99 12.69 -8.29 -5.94
N ASN A 100 11.74 -8.34 -5.00
CA ASN A 100 11.78 -7.55 -3.76
C ASN A 100 12.22 -8.44 -2.60
N ILE A 101 13.34 -8.07 -1.95
CA ILE A 101 13.90 -8.82 -0.81
C ILE A 101 12.88 -8.98 0.34
N GLN A 102 11.97 -8.02 0.50
CA GLN A 102 10.94 -8.06 1.53
C GLN A 102 9.93 -9.19 1.31
N ALA A 103 9.64 -9.57 0.06
CA ALA A 103 8.77 -10.71 -0.21
C ALA A 103 9.57 -12.04 -0.24
N GLU A 104 10.84 -12.00 -0.61
CA GLU A 104 11.70 -13.19 -0.75
C GLU A 104 11.97 -13.89 0.59
N TYR A 105 12.24 -13.12 1.65
CA TYR A 105 12.67 -13.66 2.94
C TYR A 105 11.70 -13.30 4.06
N GLN A 106 11.28 -14.32 4.82
CA GLN A 106 10.31 -14.17 5.91
C GLN A 106 10.66 -13.08 6.93
N PRO A 107 11.92 -12.95 7.45
CA PRO A 107 12.23 -11.90 8.41
C PRO A 107 12.03 -10.48 7.86
N TYR A 108 12.31 -10.27 6.57
CA TYR A 108 12.11 -8.97 5.92
C TYR A 108 10.64 -8.69 5.63
N TRP A 109 9.85 -9.73 5.31
CA TRP A 109 8.40 -9.64 5.16
C TRP A 109 7.73 -9.18 6.45
N GLU A 110 8.02 -9.89 7.55
CA GLU A 110 7.45 -9.60 8.86
C GLU A 110 7.90 -8.22 9.38
N GLY A 111 9.20 -7.93 9.27
CA GLY A 111 9.74 -6.62 9.63
C GLY A 111 9.16 -5.49 8.77
N GLY A 112 8.96 -5.73 7.47
CA GLY A 112 8.38 -4.79 6.53
C GLY A 112 6.95 -4.41 6.90
N TRP A 113 6.09 -5.40 7.21
CA TRP A 113 4.72 -5.12 7.65
C TRP A 113 4.65 -4.42 9.00
N ARG A 114 5.51 -4.80 9.95
CA ARG A 114 5.57 -4.17 11.28
C ARG A 114 6.00 -2.70 11.21
N THR A 115 6.98 -2.40 10.36
CA THR A 115 7.55 -1.05 10.25
C THR A 115 6.82 -0.18 9.22
N GLY A 116 6.09 -0.80 8.30
CA GLY A 116 5.46 -0.15 7.15
C GLY A 116 6.38 0.05 5.95
N GLU A 117 7.59 -0.49 5.96
CA GLU A 117 8.51 -0.46 4.82
C GLU A 117 8.08 -1.41 3.69
N ILE A 118 7.14 -2.32 3.93
CA ILE A 118 6.61 -3.24 2.91
C ILE A 118 5.96 -2.51 1.72
N MET A 119 5.50 -1.28 1.94
CA MET A 119 4.93 -0.40 0.91
C MET A 119 6.00 0.34 0.10
N LYS A 120 7.26 -0.07 0.18
CA LYS A 120 8.39 0.49 -0.57
C LYS A 120 9.16 -0.63 -1.23
N TYR A 121 9.75 -0.34 -2.39
CA TYR A 121 10.69 -1.27 -2.98
C TYR A 121 11.97 -1.35 -2.13
N ALA A 122 12.39 -2.57 -1.78
CA ALA A 122 13.66 -2.83 -1.10
C ALA A 122 14.62 -3.58 -2.02
N VAL A 123 15.81 -2.99 -2.18
CA VAL A 123 16.89 -3.50 -3.04
C VAL A 123 17.44 -4.81 -2.49
N ARG A 124 17.64 -5.79 -3.37
CA ARG A 124 18.30 -7.05 -3.03
C ARG A 124 19.83 -6.87 -2.90
N PRO A 125 20.49 -7.43 -1.88
CA PRO A 125 21.94 -7.53 -1.84
C PRO A 125 22.49 -8.15 -3.13
N GLY A 126 23.45 -7.45 -3.75
CA GLY A 126 24.05 -7.87 -5.02
C GLY A 126 23.34 -7.35 -6.29
N ASP A 127 22.15 -6.74 -6.17
CA ASP A 127 21.53 -6.04 -7.30
C ASP A 127 22.15 -4.65 -7.49
N LEU A 128 23.31 -4.62 -8.15
CA LEU A 128 24.09 -3.41 -8.37
C LEU A 128 23.31 -2.35 -9.18
N GLN A 129 22.43 -2.78 -10.09
CA GLN A 129 21.63 -1.88 -10.91
C GLN A 129 20.58 -1.17 -10.06
N MET A 130 19.78 -1.92 -9.28
CA MET A 130 18.79 -1.34 -8.38
C MET A 130 19.45 -0.50 -7.27
N ALA A 131 20.61 -0.92 -6.76
CA ALA A 131 21.36 -0.14 -5.78
C ALA A 131 21.82 1.21 -6.34
N GLN A 132 22.34 1.23 -7.57
CA GLN A 132 22.72 2.49 -8.25
C GLN A 132 21.51 3.39 -8.49
N MET A 133 20.37 2.81 -8.91
CA MET A 133 19.13 3.59 -9.07
C MET A 133 18.64 4.18 -7.75
N ALA A 134 18.65 3.41 -6.67
CA ALA A 134 18.31 3.89 -5.33
C ALA A 134 19.24 5.03 -4.89
N HIS A 135 20.54 4.91 -5.15
CA HIS A 135 21.51 5.96 -4.86
C HIS A 135 21.22 7.25 -5.64
N LEU A 136 21.03 7.16 -6.97
CA LEU A 136 20.73 8.33 -7.82
C LEU A 136 19.44 9.02 -7.40
N ALA A 137 18.39 8.25 -7.11
CA ALA A 137 17.10 8.77 -6.70
C ALA A 137 17.14 9.49 -5.34
N LEU A 138 18.01 9.05 -4.43
CA LEU A 138 18.12 9.60 -3.07
C LEU A 138 19.09 10.80 -3.01
N TYR A 139 20.24 10.71 -3.66
CA TYR A 139 21.34 11.67 -3.47
C TYR A 139 21.57 12.62 -4.64
N GLN A 140 20.97 12.36 -5.81
CA GLN A 140 21.18 13.17 -7.04
C GLN A 140 19.85 13.50 -7.72
N ARG A 141 18.77 13.66 -6.93
CA ARG A 141 17.38 13.77 -7.40
C ARG A 141 17.14 14.96 -8.33
N GLU A 142 17.98 15.99 -8.25
CA GLU A 142 17.96 17.20 -9.08
C GLU A 142 18.51 16.99 -10.50
N THR A 143 19.24 15.89 -10.75
CA THR A 143 19.77 15.55 -12.07
C THR A 143 18.72 14.83 -12.93
N ALA A 144 18.87 14.86 -14.26
CA ALA A 144 17.99 14.10 -15.16
C ALA A 144 18.04 12.58 -14.87
N ALA A 145 19.22 12.04 -14.54
CA ALA A 145 19.40 10.64 -14.18
C ALA A 145 18.74 10.30 -12.83
N GLY A 146 18.87 11.19 -11.83
CA GLY A 146 18.21 11.02 -10.52
C GLY A 146 16.68 11.10 -10.61
N LEU A 147 16.14 12.03 -11.39
CA LEU A 147 14.69 12.11 -11.66
C LEU A 147 14.18 10.84 -12.36
N LEU A 148 14.91 10.33 -13.35
CA LEU A 148 14.57 9.09 -14.03
C LEU A 148 14.57 7.90 -13.05
N ALA A 149 15.64 7.77 -12.25
CA ALA A 149 15.76 6.72 -11.25
C ALA A 149 14.67 6.78 -10.18
N TRP A 150 14.34 7.99 -9.70
CA TRP A 150 13.24 8.22 -8.77
C TRP A 150 11.91 7.74 -9.36
N ASN A 151 11.57 8.15 -10.58
CA ASN A 151 10.33 7.76 -11.23
C ASN A 151 10.23 6.23 -11.43
N LEU A 152 11.34 5.59 -11.81
CA LEU A 152 11.39 4.13 -11.94
C LEU A 152 11.18 3.42 -10.61
N LEU A 153 11.80 3.88 -9.51
CA LEU A 153 11.59 3.30 -8.18
C LEU A 153 10.16 3.49 -7.66
N GLN A 154 9.54 4.64 -7.96
CA GLN A 154 8.13 4.85 -7.64
C GLN A 154 7.23 3.88 -8.40
N GLN A 155 7.52 3.64 -9.69
CA GLN A 155 6.79 2.67 -10.49
C GLN A 155 7.00 1.22 -9.96
N THR A 156 8.24 0.82 -9.67
CA THR A 156 8.51 -0.52 -9.10
C THR A 156 7.85 -0.70 -7.74
N THR A 157 7.90 0.31 -6.87
CA THR A 157 7.21 0.30 -5.57
C THR A 157 5.71 0.10 -5.76
N ARG A 158 5.11 0.85 -6.69
CA ARG A 158 3.70 0.71 -7.04
C ARG A 158 3.37 -0.71 -7.50
N ASP A 159 4.17 -1.26 -8.40
CA ASP A 159 3.93 -2.61 -8.92
C ASP A 159 4.06 -3.67 -7.78
N CYS A 160 4.97 -3.49 -6.82
CA CYS A 160 5.04 -4.33 -5.61
C CYS A 160 3.75 -4.25 -4.77
N ILE A 161 3.18 -3.05 -4.62
CA ILE A 161 1.90 -2.87 -3.90
C ILE A 161 0.76 -3.57 -4.66
N GLU A 162 0.74 -3.49 -5.98
CA GLU A 162 -0.26 -4.21 -6.80
C GLU A 162 -0.12 -5.73 -6.68
N ASP A 163 1.10 -6.27 -6.56
CA ASP A 163 1.31 -7.69 -6.30
C ASP A 163 0.74 -8.12 -4.93
N ILE A 164 0.87 -7.28 -3.91
CA ILE A 164 0.23 -7.50 -2.59
C ILE A 164 -1.28 -7.54 -2.74
N VAL A 165 -1.86 -6.60 -3.50
CA VAL A 165 -3.31 -6.56 -3.78
C VAL A 165 -3.77 -7.84 -4.50
N ASP A 166 -3.12 -8.23 -5.60
CA ASP A 166 -3.49 -9.42 -6.37
C ASP A 166 -3.30 -10.72 -5.56
N ALA A 167 -2.25 -10.78 -4.73
CA ALA A 167 -2.00 -11.91 -3.83
C ALA A 167 -3.08 -12.02 -2.75
N SER A 168 -3.52 -10.88 -2.21
CA SER A 168 -4.55 -10.83 -1.17
C SER A 168 -5.92 -11.24 -1.71
N ILE A 169 -6.26 -10.81 -2.93
CA ILE A 169 -7.46 -11.28 -3.64
C ILE A 169 -7.40 -12.79 -3.87
N ALA A 170 -6.26 -13.30 -4.36
CA ALA A 170 -6.08 -14.74 -4.60
C ALA A 170 -6.09 -15.58 -3.30
N ALA A 171 -5.71 -14.99 -2.18
CA ALA A 171 -5.83 -15.60 -0.86
C ALA A 171 -7.27 -15.62 -0.32
N GLY A 172 -8.20 -14.89 -0.96
CA GLY A 172 -9.61 -14.83 -0.61
C GLY A 172 -9.96 -13.75 0.41
N TYR A 173 -9.06 -12.80 0.68
CA TYR A 173 -9.34 -11.68 1.58
C TYR A 173 -10.12 -10.57 0.86
N GLN A 174 -10.98 -9.89 1.62
CA GLN A 174 -11.72 -8.71 1.16
C GLN A 174 -11.02 -7.40 1.55
N ALA A 175 -10.15 -7.45 2.57
CA ALA A 175 -9.21 -6.39 2.89
C ALA A 175 -7.97 -6.93 3.62
N VAL A 176 -6.91 -6.12 3.63
CA VAL A 176 -5.69 -6.38 4.40
C VAL A 176 -5.33 -5.13 5.19
N ALA A 177 -5.16 -5.26 6.50
CA ALA A 177 -4.64 -4.20 7.36
C ALA A 177 -3.16 -4.42 7.62
N GLY A 178 -2.42 -3.33 7.70
CA GLY A 178 -0.99 -3.34 7.93
C GLY A 178 -0.49 -1.96 8.33
N ASN A 179 0.78 -1.70 8.04
CA ASN A 179 1.37 -0.39 8.25
C ASN A 179 2.01 0.15 6.97
N GLU A 180 2.09 1.47 6.89
CA GLU A 180 2.83 2.20 5.86
C GLU A 180 3.70 3.24 6.53
N ARG A 181 4.96 3.35 6.08
CA ARG A 181 5.87 4.35 6.63
C ARG A 181 6.04 5.54 5.70
N GLN A 182 5.61 6.71 6.14
CA GLN A 182 5.79 7.97 5.42
C GLN A 182 6.49 9.01 6.30
N TYR A 183 7.49 9.70 5.74
CA TYR A 183 8.28 10.74 6.43
C TYR A 183 8.84 10.32 7.81
N GLY A 184 9.27 9.07 7.93
CA GLY A 184 9.83 8.52 9.16
C GLY A 184 8.80 8.01 10.17
N VAL A 185 7.51 8.30 9.97
CA VAL A 185 6.40 7.88 10.83
C VAL A 185 5.68 6.68 10.23
N THR A 186 5.29 5.73 11.08
CA THR A 186 4.53 4.53 10.69
C THR A 186 3.05 4.76 10.97
N TYR A 187 2.22 4.60 9.95
CA TYR A 187 0.77 4.79 9.99
C TYR A 187 0.05 3.47 9.76
N PRO A 188 -1.02 3.16 10.52
CA PRO A 188 -1.90 2.05 10.20
C PRO A 188 -2.57 2.30 8.86
N ILE A 189 -2.63 1.25 8.03
CA ILE A 189 -3.30 1.27 6.74
C ILE A 189 -4.26 0.10 6.61
N LEU A 190 -5.27 0.29 5.76
CA LEU A 190 -6.19 -0.73 5.32
C LEU A 190 -6.31 -0.68 3.79
N ILE A 191 -6.00 -1.80 3.16
CA ILE A 191 -6.15 -2.02 1.72
C ILE A 191 -7.45 -2.79 1.52
N VAL A 192 -8.48 -2.12 1.01
CA VAL A 192 -9.78 -2.72 0.72
C VAL A 192 -9.83 -3.19 -0.72
N LEU A 193 -10.18 -4.47 -0.89
CA LEU A 193 -10.18 -5.21 -2.15
C LEU A 193 -11.61 -5.45 -2.66
N ASP A 194 -12.59 -5.39 -1.75
CA ASP A 194 -14.01 -5.46 -2.05
C ASP A 194 -14.74 -4.28 -1.38
N PRO A 195 -15.16 -3.25 -2.14
CA PRO A 195 -15.86 -2.08 -1.59
C PRO A 195 -17.17 -2.42 -0.89
N ASN A 196 -17.78 -3.58 -1.18
CA ASN A 196 -19.05 -3.96 -0.59
C ASN A 196 -18.95 -4.23 0.91
N ILE A 197 -17.73 -4.40 1.45
CA ILE A 197 -17.50 -4.52 2.88
C ILE A 197 -17.50 -3.18 3.61
N LEU A 198 -17.61 -2.04 2.92
CA LEU A 198 -17.56 -0.71 3.54
C LEU A 198 -18.95 -0.13 3.75
N SER A 199 -19.10 0.69 4.79
CA SER A 199 -20.20 1.66 4.90
C SER A 199 -20.14 2.69 3.77
N SER A 200 -21.24 3.39 3.50
CA SER A 200 -21.22 4.53 2.58
C SER A 200 -20.16 5.58 2.98
N PRO A 201 -19.54 6.30 2.02
CA PRO A 201 -18.57 7.34 2.34
C PRO A 201 -19.23 8.47 3.14
N VAL A 202 -18.61 8.86 4.26
CA VAL A 202 -19.03 10.03 5.05
C VAL A 202 -17.92 11.07 5.01
N LYS A 203 -18.17 12.25 4.44
CA LYS A 203 -17.15 13.33 4.40
C LYS A 203 -16.91 13.87 5.80
N VAL A 204 -15.64 14.04 6.20
CA VAL A 204 -15.21 14.49 7.54
C VAL A 204 -14.10 15.51 7.52
#